data_AF-A0A2U1NJS3-F1
#
_entry.id   AF-A0A2U1NJS3-F1
#
_cell.length_a   1.000
_cell.length_b   1.000
_cell.length_c   1.000
_cell.angle_alpha   90.00
_cell.angle_beta   90.00
_cell.angle_gamma   90.00
#
_symmetry.space_group_name_H-M   'P 1'
#
loop_
_entity.id
_entity.type
_entity.pdbx_description
1 polymer ?
#
loop_
_entity_poly.entity_id
_entity_poly.type
_entity_poly.pdbx_seq_one_letter_code
_entity_poly.pdbx_strand_id
1 'polypeptide(L)'
;MCWERGVRDTRNQKNPGYILLSNRTVKCLTNVEAFVLRAADLKEVTTLFAGYMRSHRVRIAIRNESPYWRGLAATTIQVAWRYRKKRLSRAGTSRHATTLRQA
;
A
#
# COMPACT_ATOMS: atom_id res chain seq x y z
N MET A 1 -21.42 15.87 7.18
CA MET A 1 -22.39 15.34 8.17
C MET A 1 -23.07 14.12 7.56
N CYS A 2 -23.38 13.14 8.42
CA CYS A 2 -24.16 11.92 8.20
C CYS A 2 -23.73 10.95 7.08
N TRP A 3 -23.09 9.85 7.48
CA TRP A 3 -23.49 8.54 6.96
C TRP A 3 -23.86 7.68 8.16
N GLU A 4 -25.12 7.24 8.15
CA GLU A 4 -25.76 6.49 9.20
C GLU A 4 -25.05 5.16 9.47
N ARG A 5 -24.99 4.82 10.75
CA ARG A 5 -24.43 3.58 11.28
C ARG A 5 -25.37 2.42 10.95
N GLY A 6 -25.10 1.73 9.83
CA GLY A 6 -25.47 0.33 9.69
C GLY A 6 -24.55 -0.53 10.56
N VAL A 7 -24.96 -0.78 11.81
CA VAL A 7 -24.30 -1.69 12.74
C VAL A 7 -24.33 -3.10 12.14
N ARG A 8 -23.26 -3.52 11.49
CA ARG A 8 -22.93 -4.95 11.36
C ARG A 8 -22.15 -5.34 12.58
N ASP A 9 -22.79 -6.12 13.43
CA ASP A 9 -22.25 -6.61 14.68
C ASP A 9 -21.09 -7.58 14.40
N THR A 10 -19.85 -7.09 14.48
CA THR A 10 -18.63 -7.91 14.45
C THR A 10 -18.10 -8.14 15.87
N ARG A 11 -19.00 -8.27 16.86
CA ARG A 11 -18.67 -8.71 18.22
C ARG A 11 -18.41 -10.23 18.28
N ASN A 12 -17.33 -10.69 17.64
CA ASN A 12 -16.46 -11.78 18.15
C ASN A 12 -15.46 -12.28 17.09
N GLN A 13 -14.51 -11.44 16.72
CA GLN A 13 -13.26 -11.99 16.18
C GLN A 13 -12.06 -11.25 16.81
N LYS A 14 -11.89 -11.47 18.12
CA LYS A 14 -10.64 -11.14 18.81
C LYS A 14 -9.56 -12.13 18.37
N ASN A 15 -8.91 -11.83 17.25
CA ASN A 15 -7.50 -12.15 17.03
C ASN A 15 -6.79 -10.80 16.90
N PRO A 16 -5.83 -10.44 17.77
CA PRO A 16 -5.07 -9.20 17.63
C PRO A 16 -3.97 -9.35 16.57
N GLY A 17 -4.34 -9.87 15.39
CA GLY A 17 -3.45 -10.08 14.25
C GLY A 17 -4.04 -9.41 13.04
N TYR A 18 -3.46 -8.28 12.64
CA TYR A 18 -3.67 -7.55 11.38
C TYR A 18 -5.13 -7.51 10.89
N ILE A 19 -5.88 -6.46 11.25
CA ILE A 19 -7.14 -6.18 10.55
C ILE A 19 -6.76 -5.76 9.12
N LEU A 20 -7.10 -6.59 8.14
CA LEU A 20 -6.93 -6.30 6.70
C LEU A 20 -7.96 -5.25 6.28
N LEU A 21 -7.74 -3.99 6.67
CA LEU A 21 -8.63 -2.89 6.33
C LEU A 21 -8.07 -2.12 5.13
N SER A 22 -8.81 -2.12 4.03
CA SER A 22 -8.56 -1.22 2.90
C SER A 22 -9.57 -0.08 2.96
N ASN A 23 -9.08 1.15 3.02
CA ASN A 23 -9.92 2.36 2.89
C ASN A 23 -10.20 2.72 1.41
N ARG A 24 -9.94 1.80 0.47
CA ARG A 24 -10.12 2.05 -0.96
C ARG A 24 -11.49 1.58 -1.42
N THR A 25 -12.17 2.42 -2.18
CA THR A 25 -13.43 2.07 -2.85
C THR A 25 -13.14 1.38 -4.18
N VAL A 26 -13.75 0.23 -4.41
CA VAL A 26 -13.70 -0.49 -5.69
C VAL A 26 -14.97 -0.14 -6.47
N LYS A 27 -14.82 0.27 -7.73
CA LYS A 27 -15.94 0.50 -8.66
C LYS A 27 -15.83 -0.48 -9.82
N CYS A 28 -16.92 -1.14 -10.14
CA CYS A 28 -17.01 -2.04 -11.30
C CYS A 28 -17.24 -1.19 -12.55
N LEU A 29 -16.39 -1.32 -13.56
CA LEU A 29 -16.56 -0.64 -14.86
C LEU A 29 -17.51 -1.42 -15.78
N THR A 30 -17.66 -2.71 -15.53
CA THR A 30 -18.49 -3.66 -16.29
C THR A 30 -19.29 -4.53 -15.32
N ASN A 31 -20.29 -5.25 -15.83
CA ASN A 31 -20.97 -6.28 -15.05
C ASN A 31 -19.96 -7.39 -14.72
N VAL A 32 -19.75 -7.63 -13.44
CA VAL A 32 -18.82 -8.63 -12.93
C VAL A 32 -19.47 -9.39 -11.79
N GLU A 33 -19.23 -10.70 -11.75
CA GLU A 33 -19.56 -11.52 -10.58
C GLU A 33 -18.46 -11.40 -9.54
N ALA A 34 -18.85 -11.27 -8.28
CA ALA A 34 -17.91 -11.13 -7.17
C ALA A 34 -18.27 -12.11 -6.05
N PHE A 35 -17.26 -12.76 -5.48
CA PHE A 35 -17.37 -13.56 -4.28
C PHE A 35 -16.66 -12.86 -3.12
N VAL A 36 -17.15 -13.08 -1.91
CA VAL A 36 -16.58 -12.52 -0.69
C VAL A 36 -16.07 -13.65 0.17
N LEU A 37 -14.79 -13.60 0.53
CA LEU A 37 -14.19 -14.50 1.51
C LEU A 37 -14.15 -13.82 2.87
N ARG A 38 -14.52 -14.54 3.93
CA ARG A 38 -14.37 -14.01 5.30
C ARG A 38 -12.90 -14.09 5.70
N ALA A 39 -12.52 -13.29 6.69
CA ALA A 39 -11.15 -13.26 7.19
C ALA A 39 -10.68 -14.63 7.73
N ALA A 40 -11.60 -15.41 8.33
CA ALA A 40 -11.32 -16.77 8.79
C ALA A 40 -10.95 -17.72 7.64
N ASP A 41 -11.78 -17.72 6.59
CA ASP A 41 -11.59 -18.57 5.41
C ASP A 41 -10.27 -18.22 4.70
N LEU A 42 -9.96 -16.92 4.57
CA LEU A 42 -8.69 -16.46 4.01
C LEU A 42 -7.49 -16.93 4.86
N LYS A 43 -7.60 -16.87 6.19
CA LYS A 43 -6.56 -17.35 7.10
C LYS A 43 -6.30 -18.84 6.91
N GLU A 44 -7.35 -19.64 6.79
CA GLU A 44 -7.25 -21.08 6.56
C GLU A 44 -6.49 -21.38 5.26
N VAL A 45 -6.89 -20.75 4.15
CA VAL A 45 -6.21 -20.90 2.85
C VAL A 45 -4.74 -20.50 2.95
N THR A 46 -4.43 -19.35 3.58
CA THR A 46 -3.03 -18.92 3.76
C THR A 46 -2.20 -19.87 4.62
N THR A 47 -2.83 -20.59 5.55
CA THR A 47 -2.18 -21.56 6.42
C THR A 47 -1.90 -22.86 5.68
N LEU A 48 -2.90 -23.39 4.96
CA LEU A 48 -2.78 -24.61 4.17
C LEU A 48 -1.70 -24.48 3.07
N PHE A 49 -1.65 -23.33 2.41
CA PHE A 49 -0.69 -23.06 1.33
C PHE A 49 0.55 -22.30 1.79
N ALA A 50 0.87 -22.28 3.09
CA ALA A 50 1.96 -21.48 3.64
C ALA A 50 3.32 -21.80 2.99
N GLY A 51 3.58 -23.06 2.61
CA GLY A 51 4.79 -23.44 1.86
C GLY A 51 4.85 -22.81 0.48
N TYR A 52 3.75 -22.89 -0.28
CA TYR A 52 3.63 -22.32 -1.62
C TYR A 52 3.70 -20.79 -1.61
N MET A 53 3.06 -20.13 -0.63
CA MET A 53 3.09 -18.68 -0.49
C MET A 53 4.49 -18.12 -0.17
N ARG A 54 5.40 -18.94 0.37
CA ARG A 54 6.80 -18.54 0.60
C ARG A 54 7.65 -18.56 -0.66
N SER A 55 7.19 -19.20 -1.74
CA SER A 55 7.88 -19.23 -3.03
C SER A 55 8.10 -17.82 -3.58
N HIS A 56 9.31 -17.57 -4.09
CA HIS A 56 9.69 -16.25 -4.58
C HIS A 56 8.77 -15.76 -5.71
N ARG A 57 8.43 -16.65 -6.65
CA ARG A 57 7.54 -16.34 -7.78
C ARG A 57 6.15 -15.89 -7.31
N VAL A 58 5.60 -16.60 -6.33
CA VAL A 58 4.27 -16.31 -5.76
C VAL A 58 4.29 -15.00 -4.99
N ARG A 59 5.33 -14.75 -4.18
CA ARG A 59 5.48 -13.48 -3.44
C ARG A 59 5.57 -12.28 -4.38
N ILE A 60 6.31 -12.42 -5.47
CA ILE A 60 6.40 -11.38 -6.50
C ILE A 60 5.04 -11.16 -7.15
N ALA A 61 4.34 -12.22 -7.57
CA ALA A 61 3.03 -12.10 -8.19
C ALA A 61 2.01 -11.41 -7.27
N ILE A 62 1.90 -11.85 -6.01
CA ILE A 62 1.01 -11.24 -5.01
C ILE A 62 1.36 -9.75 -4.81
N ARG A 63 2.65 -9.43 -4.70
CA ARG A 63 3.09 -8.04 -4.52
C ARG A 63 2.77 -7.18 -5.74
N ASN A 64 3.00 -7.71 -6.94
CA ASN A 64 2.81 -6.98 -8.17
C ASN A 64 1.34 -6.78 -8.50
N GLU A 65 0.46 -7.74 -8.22
CA GLU A 65 -0.97 -7.59 -8.49
C GLU A 65 -1.72 -6.80 -7.41
N SER A 66 -1.15 -6.69 -6.21
CA SER A 66 -1.79 -5.96 -5.12
C SER A 66 -1.85 -4.45 -5.39
N PRO A 67 -3.05 -3.83 -5.43
CA PRO A 67 -3.19 -2.39 -5.59
C PRO A 67 -2.55 -1.58 -4.44
N TYR A 68 -2.48 -2.18 -3.25
CA TYR A 68 -1.86 -1.58 -2.07
C TYR A 68 -0.36 -1.40 -2.28
N TRP A 69 0.35 -2.47 -2.67
CA TRP A 69 1.79 -2.44 -2.88
C TRP A 69 2.21 -1.56 -4.06
N ARG A 70 1.43 -1.55 -5.15
CA ARG A 70 1.64 -0.62 -6.27
C ARG A 70 1.61 0.84 -5.81
N GLY A 71 0.61 1.20 -5.00
CA GLY A 71 0.50 2.55 -4.44
C GLY A 71 1.69 2.92 -3.56
N LEU A 72 2.07 2.03 -2.64
CA LEU A 72 3.21 2.26 -1.74
C LEU A 72 4.54 2.41 -2.49
N ALA A 73 4.77 1.60 -3.52
CA ALA A 73 5.96 1.69 -4.36
C ALA A 73 6.04 3.05 -5.08
N ALA A 74 4.93 3.49 -5.69
CA ALA A 74 4.85 4.80 -6.35
C ALA A 74 5.15 5.95 -5.38
N THR A 75 4.53 5.95 -4.19
CA THR A 75 4.78 6.97 -3.16
C THR A 75 6.24 6.95 -2.71
N THR A 76 6.84 5.77 -2.53
CA THR A 76 8.25 5.64 -2.11
C THR A 76 9.20 6.28 -3.12
N ILE A 77 9.01 5.97 -4.41
CA ILE A 77 9.82 6.54 -5.50
C ILE A 77 9.62 8.06 -5.57
N GLN A 78 8.39 8.53 -5.48
CA GLN A 78 8.07 9.96 -5.50
C GLN A 78 8.74 10.72 -4.35
N VAL A 79 8.70 10.18 -3.13
CA VAL A 79 9.34 10.80 -1.96
C VAL A 79 10.86 10.84 -2.12
N ALA A 80 11.47 9.73 -2.55
CA ALA A 80 12.91 9.67 -2.80
C ALA A 80 13.36 10.69 -3.86
N TRP A 81 12.60 10.83 -4.95
CA TRP A 81 12.85 11.82 -5.99
C TRP A 81 12.74 13.26 -5.46
N ARG A 82 11.66 13.58 -4.73
CA ARG A 82 11.47 14.91 -4.11
C ARG A 82 12.61 15.26 -3.16
N TYR A 83 13.06 14.29 -2.36
CA TYR A 83 14.20 14.45 -1.47
C TYR A 83 15.49 14.74 -2.23
N ARG A 84 15.78 13.97 -3.30
CA ARG A 84 16.95 14.20 -4.17
C ARG A 84 16.92 15.57 -4.82
N LYS A 85 15.77 15.98 -5.38
CA LYS A 85 15.60 17.30 -6.01
C LYS A 85 15.84 18.43 -5.01
N LYS A 86 15.31 18.32 -3.79
CA LYS A 86 15.54 19.29 -2.71
C LYS A 86 17.03 19.38 -2.35
N ARG A 87 17.74 18.25 -2.24
CA ARG A 87 19.19 18.24 -1.98
C ARG A 87 20.00 18.92 -3.09
N LEU A 88 19.67 18.67 -4.35
CA LEU A 88 20.36 19.29 -5.49
C LEU A 88 20.12 20.80 -5.53
N SER A 89 18.90 21.27 -5.26
CA SER A 89 18.63 22.72 -5.18
C SER A 89 19.46 23.42 -4.11
N ARG A 90 19.59 22.83 -2.91
CA ARG A 90 20.43 23.36 -1.82
C ARG A 90 21.91 23.38 -2.18
N ALA A 91 22.41 22.34 -2.84
CA ALA A 91 23.79 22.29 -3.31
C ALA A 91 24.08 23.33 -4.40
N GLY A 92 23.12 23.57 -5.30
CA GLY A 92 23.21 24.62 -6.32
C GLY A 92 23.26 26.03 -5.73
N THR A 93 22.42 26.33 -4.74
CA THR A 93 22.45 27.63 -4.02
C THR A 93 23.77 27.85 -3.29
N SER A 94 24.33 26.80 -2.66
CA SER A 94 25.66 26.89 -2.02
C SER A 94 26.76 27.22 -3.02
N ARG A 95 26.76 26.62 -4.21
CA ARG A 95 27.77 26.88 -5.25
C ARG A 95 27.70 28.30 -5.77
N HIS A 96 26.51 28.82 -6.07
CA HIS A 96 26.35 30.22 -6.50
C HIS A 96 26.73 31.23 -5.41
N ALA A 97 26.46 30.95 -4.14
CA ALA A 97 26.85 31.83 -3.03
C ALA A 97 28.37 31.89 -2.82
N THR A 98 29.10 30.81 -3.12
CA THR A 98 30.57 30.80 -3.04
C THR A 98 31.21 31.57 -4.20
N THR A 99 30.66 31.48 -5.42
CA THR A 99 31.18 32.19 -6.61
C THR A 99 31.06 33.72 -6.47
N LEU A 100 30.00 34.23 -5.83
CA LEU A 100 29.82 35.67 -5.60
C LEU A 100 30.68 36.26 -4.46
N ARG A 101 31.41 35.42 -3.71
CA ARG A 101 32.35 35.87 -2.66
C ARG A 101 33.81 35.91 -3.12
N GLN A 102 34.11 35.46 -4.34
CA GLN A 102 35.46 35.42 -4.91
C GLN A 102 35.63 36.39 -6.10
N ALA A 103 34.66 37.28 -6.32
CA ALA A 103 34.71 38.35 -7.32
C ALA A 103 34.79 39.72 -6.64
#